data_AF-A0A8B8BWX9-F1
#
_entry.id   AF-A0A8B8BWX9-F1
#
_cell.length_a   1.000
_cell.length_b   1.000
_cell.length_c   1.000
_cell.angle_alpha   90.00
_cell.angle_beta   90.00
_cell.angle_gamma   90.00
#
_symmetry.space_group_name_H-M   'P 1'
#
loop_
_entity.id
_entity.type
_entity.pdbx_description
1 polymer ?
#
loop_
_entity_poly.entity_id
_entity_poly.type
_entity_poly.pdbx_seq_one_letter_code
_entity_poly.pdbx_strand_id
1 'polypeptide(L)'
;MPFYITPQTPLQVNETKKKLQEMNTQYREENVKTKIIGNKLVFPNGNVYRDRVQPPRAKDILKMDDEEIERLEETVVVKGEELTQEGNTFKGLSSSVQTYAHIKNMYKKVLRDPEFACANHNILAYRFKDAEGRVHDGYCDNGEYGAGRRMLRALADKGILNAAVIVSRRLGKHLGPRRFEIMNKLALSAAAKL
;
A
#
# COMPACT_ATOMS: atom_id res chain seq x y z
N MET A 1 -14.64 38.00 -20.63
CA MET A 1 -13.73 36.85 -20.76
C MET A 1 -14.44 35.61 -20.24
N PRO A 2 -14.58 34.52 -21.02
CA PRO A 2 -15.05 33.26 -20.46
C PRO A 2 -13.95 32.69 -19.56
N PHE A 3 -14.26 32.51 -18.27
CA PHE A 3 -13.35 31.86 -17.33
C PHE A 3 -13.46 30.34 -17.53
N TYR A 4 -12.34 29.70 -17.85
CA TYR A 4 -12.27 28.25 -17.98
C TYR A 4 -12.04 27.64 -16.60
N ILE A 5 -13.06 26.94 -16.09
CA ILE A 5 -12.92 26.16 -14.85
C ILE A 5 -12.34 24.80 -15.25
N THR A 6 -11.12 24.52 -14.78
CA THR A 6 -10.53 23.19 -14.98
C THR A 6 -11.40 22.17 -14.23
N PRO A 7 -11.93 21.13 -14.91
CA PRO A 7 -12.77 20.14 -14.26
C PRO A 7 -11.98 19.44 -13.15
N GLN A 8 -12.46 19.59 -11.91
CA GLN A 8 -11.88 18.96 -10.74
C GLN A 8 -12.19 17.46 -10.79
N THR A 9 -11.16 16.66 -11.08
CA THR A 9 -11.28 15.20 -11.07
C THR A 9 -11.06 14.69 -9.64
N PRO A 10 -11.86 13.74 -9.13
CA PRO A 10 -11.67 13.17 -7.80
C PRO A 10 -10.26 12.61 -7.59
N LEU A 11 -9.71 12.77 -6.38
CA LEU A 11 -8.36 12.31 -6.04
C LEU A 11 -8.13 10.83 -6.35
N GLN A 12 -9.13 9.97 -6.06
CA GLN A 12 -9.09 8.55 -6.38
C GLN A 12 -8.80 8.29 -7.86
N VAL A 13 -9.50 9.00 -8.75
CA VAL A 13 -9.37 8.83 -10.21
C VAL A 13 -8.00 9.32 -10.67
N ASN A 14 -7.52 10.43 -10.09
CA ASN A 14 -6.20 10.96 -10.41
C ASN A 14 -5.08 10.00 -10.01
N GLU A 15 -5.10 9.45 -8.79
CA GLU A 15 -4.06 8.51 -8.34
C GLU A 15 -4.17 7.16 -9.05
N THR A 16 -5.39 6.71 -9.39
CA THR A 16 -5.57 5.52 -10.24
C THR A 16 -4.94 5.72 -11.62
N LYS A 17 -5.16 6.87 -12.26
CA LYS A 17 -4.54 7.19 -13.56
C LYS A 17 -3.01 7.16 -13.48
N LYS A 18 -2.43 7.75 -12.44
CA LYS A 18 -0.98 7.75 -12.22
C LYS A 18 -0.43 6.33 -12.06
N LYS A 19 -1.10 5.51 -11.24
CA LYS A 19 -0.75 4.08 -11.07
C LYS A 19 -0.76 3.32 -12.39
N LEU A 20 -1.83 3.48 -13.18
CA LEU A 20 -1.94 2.80 -14.49
C LEU A 20 -0.87 3.27 -15.47
N GLN A 21 -0.52 4.56 -15.45
CA GLN A 21 0.55 5.10 -16.28
C GLN A 21 1.91 4.52 -15.89
N GLU A 22 2.25 4.49 -14.60
CA GLU A 22 3.50 3.92 -14.09
C GLU A 22 3.62 2.43 -14.47
N MET A 23 2.57 1.64 -14.26
CA MET A 23 2.56 0.23 -14.67
C MET A 23 2.65 0.04 -16.19
N ASN A 24 1.98 0.89 -16.96
CA ASN A 24 2.06 0.84 -18.43
C ASN A 24 3.48 1.17 -18.92
N THR A 25 4.20 2.06 -18.25
CA THR A 25 5.62 2.32 -18.53
C THR A 25 6.47 1.10 -18.21
N GLN A 26 6.32 0.52 -17.02
CA GLN A 26 7.07 -0.67 -16.61
C GLN A 26 6.86 -1.85 -17.58
N TYR A 27 5.61 -2.18 -17.93
CA TYR A 27 5.34 -3.26 -18.88
C TYR A 27 5.92 -2.99 -20.27
N ARG A 28 5.95 -1.73 -20.72
CA ARG A 28 6.58 -1.37 -21.98
C ARG A 28 8.10 -1.54 -21.95
N GLU A 29 8.75 -1.24 -20.83
CA GLU A 29 10.18 -1.51 -20.61
C GLU A 29 10.47 -3.02 -20.64
N GLU A 30 9.54 -3.83 -20.14
CA GLU A 30 9.58 -5.31 -20.22
C GLU A 30 9.13 -5.87 -21.59
N ASN A 31 8.94 -5.03 -22.62
CA ASN A 31 8.44 -5.41 -23.95
C ASN A 31 7.04 -6.05 -23.98
N VAL A 32 6.21 -5.83 -22.95
CA VAL A 32 4.82 -6.26 -22.87
C VAL A 32 3.91 -5.15 -23.39
N LYS A 33 3.16 -5.42 -24.47
CA LYS A 33 2.20 -4.46 -25.04
C LYS A 33 0.99 -4.32 -24.10
N THR A 34 0.73 -3.13 -23.58
CA THR A 34 -0.46 -2.84 -22.75
C THR A 34 -1.19 -1.59 -23.23
N LYS A 35 -2.49 -1.49 -22.95
CA LYS A 35 -3.34 -0.34 -23.28
C LYS A 35 -4.16 0.08 -22.07
N ILE A 36 -4.22 1.39 -21.81
CA ILE A 36 -5.12 1.95 -20.80
C ILE A 36 -6.48 2.22 -21.43
N ILE A 37 -7.54 1.64 -20.86
CA ILE A 37 -8.94 1.85 -21.27
C ILE A 37 -9.74 2.25 -20.03
N GLY A 38 -10.16 3.52 -19.95
CA GLY A 38 -10.79 4.07 -18.75
C GLY A 38 -9.86 3.97 -17.54
N ASN A 39 -10.29 3.25 -16.50
CA ASN A 39 -9.52 3.00 -15.27
C ASN A 39 -8.90 1.60 -15.22
N LYS A 40 -8.63 0.99 -16.38
CA LYS A 40 -8.10 -0.37 -16.49
C LYS A 40 -6.86 -0.39 -17.38
N LEU A 41 -5.89 -1.21 -17.00
CA LEU A 41 -4.79 -1.61 -17.87
C LEU A 41 -5.12 -2.97 -18.49
N VAL A 42 -5.15 -3.02 -19.82
CA VAL A 42 -5.59 -4.18 -20.61
C VAL A 42 -4.43 -4.72 -21.41
N PHE A 43 -4.22 -6.03 -21.32
CA PHE A 43 -3.22 -6.80 -22.06
C PHE A 43 -3.76 -7.23 -23.44
N PRO A 44 -2.91 -7.65 -24.40
CA PRO A 44 -3.35 -7.97 -25.77
C PRO A 44 -4.27 -9.18 -25.83
N ASN A 45 -4.15 -10.09 -24.85
CA ASN A 45 -5.03 -11.24 -24.65
C ASN A 45 -6.40 -10.87 -24.03
N GLY A 46 -6.68 -9.59 -23.80
CA GLY A 46 -7.91 -9.10 -23.17
C GLY A 46 -7.90 -9.15 -21.64
N ASN A 47 -6.86 -9.71 -21.01
CA ASN A 47 -6.77 -9.74 -19.55
C ASN A 47 -6.60 -8.33 -18.99
N VAL A 48 -7.13 -8.12 -17.78
CA VAL A 48 -7.07 -6.84 -17.08
C VAL A 48 -6.13 -6.98 -15.89
N TYR A 49 -5.23 -6.01 -15.73
CA TYR A 49 -4.35 -5.94 -14.56
C TYR A 49 -5.17 -5.87 -13.26
N ARG A 50 -4.71 -6.60 -12.24
CA ARG A 50 -5.23 -6.55 -10.87
C ARG A 50 -4.07 -6.60 -9.90
N ASP A 51 -4.12 -5.80 -8.84
CA ASP A 51 -3.10 -5.89 -7.80
C ASP A 51 -3.12 -7.25 -7.14
N ARG A 52 -1.93 -7.81 -6.90
CA ARG A 52 -1.74 -9.11 -6.25
C ARG A 52 -2.17 -9.13 -4.79
N VAL A 53 -2.14 -7.96 -4.14
CA VAL A 53 -2.51 -7.76 -2.73
C VAL A 53 -3.59 -6.69 -2.67
N GLN A 54 -4.72 -7.05 -2.07
CA GLN A 54 -5.84 -6.17 -1.78
C GLN A 54 -6.06 -6.14 -0.26
N PRO A 55 -6.60 -5.04 0.29
CA PRO A 55 -7.00 -5.02 1.70
C PRO A 55 -7.96 -6.17 2.00
N PRO A 56 -7.75 -6.93 3.09
CA PRO A 56 -8.68 -7.97 3.50
C PRO A 56 -10.03 -7.33 3.87
N ARG A 57 -11.14 -7.97 3.46
CA ARG A 57 -12.47 -7.51 3.87
C ARG A 57 -12.70 -7.95 5.31
N ALA A 58 -13.50 -7.19 6.06
CA ALA A 58 -13.89 -7.57 7.42
C ALA A 58 -14.49 -8.98 7.50
N LYS A 59 -15.32 -9.37 6.53
CA LYS A 59 -15.86 -10.73 6.42
C LYS A 59 -14.77 -11.80 6.34
N ASP A 60 -13.68 -11.53 5.63
CA ASP A 60 -12.60 -12.49 5.44
C ASP A 60 -11.78 -12.64 6.74
N ILE A 61 -11.70 -11.60 7.58
CA ILE A 61 -11.02 -11.63 8.88
C ILE A 61 -11.90 -12.30 9.96
N LEU A 62 -13.21 -12.08 9.92
CA LEU A 62 -14.14 -12.63 10.91
C LEU A 62 -14.47 -14.11 10.69
N LYS A 63 -14.23 -14.64 9.48
CA LYS A 63 -14.53 -16.03 9.11
C LYS A 63 -13.29 -16.93 9.02
N MET A 64 -12.16 -16.47 9.54
CA MET A 64 -10.94 -17.27 9.55
C MET A 64 -11.10 -18.48 10.46
N ASP A 65 -10.59 -19.62 10.01
CA ASP A 65 -10.51 -20.81 10.85
C ASP A 65 -9.31 -20.72 11.81
N ASP A 66 -9.30 -21.62 12.81
CA ASP A 66 -8.26 -21.64 13.85
C ASP A 66 -6.86 -21.92 13.25
N GLU A 67 -6.78 -22.71 12.18
CA GLU A 67 -5.52 -22.97 11.47
C GLU A 67 -4.98 -21.73 10.75
N GLU A 68 -5.85 -20.94 10.10
CA GLU A 68 -5.48 -19.66 9.49
C GLU A 68 -5.01 -18.67 10.56
N ILE A 69 -5.65 -18.67 11.71
CA ILE A 69 -5.28 -17.85 12.86
C ILE A 69 -3.88 -18.22 13.36
N GLU A 70 -3.57 -19.50 13.53
CA GLU A 70 -2.26 -19.98 13.96
C GLU A 70 -1.17 -19.58 12.95
N ARG A 71 -1.42 -19.76 11.64
CA ARG A 71 -0.51 -19.29 10.57
C ARG A 71 -0.25 -17.78 10.59
N LEU A 72 -1.24 -16.98 11.01
CA LEU A 72 -1.05 -15.54 11.18
C LEU A 72 -0.19 -15.23 12.42
N GLU A 73 -0.25 -16.04 13.46
CA GLU A 73 0.54 -15.82 14.68
C GLU A 73 2.04 -15.96 14.42
N GLU A 74 2.44 -16.86 13.51
CA GLU A 74 3.82 -16.98 13.01
C GLU A 74 4.33 -15.73 12.27
N THR A 75 3.42 -14.93 11.70
CA THR A 75 3.81 -13.73 10.95
C THR A 75 4.31 -12.64 11.89
N VAL A 76 5.62 -12.37 11.90
CA VAL A 76 6.20 -11.33 12.77
C VAL A 76 5.84 -9.94 12.24
N VAL A 77 5.23 -9.11 13.09
CA VAL A 77 4.93 -7.70 12.79
C VAL A 77 5.62 -6.83 13.82
N VAL A 78 6.57 -6.01 13.36
CA VAL A 78 7.31 -5.06 14.20
C VAL A 78 6.50 -3.76 14.28
N LYS A 79 6.17 -3.35 15.51
CA LYS A 79 5.52 -2.05 15.75
C LYS A 79 6.58 -0.93 15.78
N GLY A 80 6.43 0.00 14.85
CA GLY A 80 7.28 1.17 14.65
C GLY A 80 6.96 2.30 15.61
N GLU A 81 7.49 3.48 15.29
CA GLU A 81 7.16 4.72 15.99
C GLU A 81 5.68 5.12 15.79
N GLU A 82 5.15 5.82 16.78
CA GLU A 82 3.84 6.46 16.73
C GLU A 82 4.02 7.97 16.74
N LEU A 83 3.25 8.68 15.92
CA LEU A 83 3.20 10.14 15.92
C LEU A 83 1.76 10.60 16.01
N THR A 84 1.48 11.45 17.00
CA THR A 84 0.19 12.15 17.12
C THR A 84 0.38 13.64 16.85
N GLN A 85 -0.39 14.18 15.91
CA GLN A 85 -0.37 15.60 15.55
C GLN A 85 -1.75 16.09 15.10
N GLU A 86 -2.22 17.20 15.68
CA GLU A 86 -3.49 17.85 15.32
C GLU A 86 -4.67 16.85 15.29
N GLY A 87 -4.72 15.97 16.29
CA GLY A 87 -5.74 14.92 16.42
C GLY A 87 -5.57 13.73 15.47
N ASN A 88 -4.56 13.72 14.60
CA ASN A 88 -4.23 12.57 13.79
C ASN A 88 -3.24 11.69 14.55
N THR A 89 -3.41 10.38 14.51
CA THR A 89 -2.43 9.42 15.04
C THR A 89 -1.96 8.52 13.91
N PHE A 90 -0.65 8.40 13.77
CA PHE A 90 0.00 7.57 12.75
C PHE A 90 0.89 6.54 13.43
N LYS A 91 0.87 5.31 12.93
CA LYS A 91 1.72 4.23 13.42
C LYS A 91 2.33 3.46 12.26
N GLY A 92 3.65 3.34 12.26
CA GLY A 92 4.36 2.49 11.31
C GLY A 92 4.38 1.04 11.80
N LEU A 93 4.17 0.09 10.90
CA LEU A 93 4.22 -1.34 11.13
C LEU A 93 5.05 -1.95 10.01
N SER A 94 5.92 -2.90 10.31
CA SER A 94 6.76 -3.55 9.31
C SER A 94 6.82 -5.06 9.50
N SER A 95 7.14 -5.78 8.43
CA SER A 95 7.38 -7.22 8.45
C SER A 95 8.35 -7.60 7.35
N SER A 96 9.23 -8.56 7.63
CA SER A 96 10.11 -9.16 6.62
C SER A 96 9.30 -10.06 5.70
N VAL A 97 9.38 -9.83 4.39
CA VAL A 97 8.55 -10.52 3.40
C VAL A 97 9.38 -11.00 2.22
N GLN A 98 9.05 -12.18 1.72
CA GLN A 98 9.68 -12.80 0.55
C GLN A 98 8.64 -13.29 -0.48
N THR A 99 7.36 -13.24 -0.12
CA THR A 99 6.26 -13.70 -0.96
C THR A 99 5.03 -12.83 -0.78
N TYR A 100 4.12 -12.86 -1.76
CA TYR A 100 2.80 -12.25 -1.63
C TYR A 100 1.98 -12.84 -0.47
N ALA A 101 2.22 -14.10 -0.08
CA ALA A 101 1.56 -14.72 1.06
C ALA A 101 1.97 -14.04 2.37
N HIS A 102 3.26 -13.75 2.57
CA HIS A 102 3.74 -13.04 3.76
C HIS A 102 3.07 -11.66 3.88
N ILE A 103 2.97 -10.94 2.76
CA ILE A 103 2.34 -9.60 2.73
C ILE A 103 0.85 -9.69 3.09
N LYS A 104 0.13 -10.67 2.52
CA LYS A 104 -1.29 -10.89 2.82
C LYS A 104 -1.51 -11.26 4.29
N ASN A 105 -0.63 -12.10 4.84
CA ASN A 105 -0.69 -12.51 6.24
C ASN A 105 -0.39 -11.33 7.17
N MET A 106 0.65 -10.53 6.88
CA MET A 106 0.92 -9.29 7.61
C MET A 106 -0.31 -8.39 7.62
N TYR A 107 -0.94 -8.17 6.46
CA TYR A 107 -2.09 -7.28 6.35
C TYR A 107 -3.30 -7.80 7.13
N LYS A 108 -3.59 -9.10 7.04
CA LYS A 108 -4.65 -9.75 7.83
C LYS A 108 -4.37 -9.64 9.34
N LYS A 109 -3.14 -9.92 9.78
CA LYS A 109 -2.73 -9.84 11.19
C LYS A 109 -2.92 -8.42 11.75
N VAL A 110 -2.47 -7.41 11.00
CA VAL A 110 -2.65 -6.00 11.39
C VAL A 110 -4.13 -5.65 11.50
N LEU A 111 -4.98 -6.07 10.56
CA LEU A 111 -6.41 -5.78 10.61
C LEU A 111 -7.20 -6.66 11.60
N ARG A 112 -6.58 -7.67 12.22
CA ARG A 112 -7.16 -8.43 13.33
C ARG A 112 -6.89 -7.77 14.68
N ASP A 113 -5.78 -7.04 14.82
CA ASP A 113 -5.48 -6.26 16.01
C ASP A 113 -6.45 -5.07 16.12
N PRO A 114 -7.28 -4.99 17.18
CA PRO A 114 -8.24 -3.90 17.37
C PRO A 114 -7.61 -2.50 17.32
N GLU A 115 -6.33 -2.39 17.69
CA GLU A 115 -5.57 -1.14 17.63
C GLU A 115 -5.54 -0.54 16.21
N PHE A 116 -5.39 -1.39 15.18
CA PHE A 116 -5.26 -0.95 13.78
C PHE A 116 -6.51 -1.21 12.96
N ALA A 117 -7.33 -2.18 13.35
CA ALA A 117 -8.61 -2.46 12.71
C ALA A 117 -9.56 -1.24 12.76
N CYS A 118 -9.49 -0.44 13.83
CA CYS A 118 -10.30 0.77 13.99
C CYS A 118 -9.70 2.01 13.28
N ALA A 119 -8.52 1.91 12.67
CA ALA A 119 -7.93 3.03 11.94
C ALA A 119 -8.72 3.35 10.66
N ASN A 120 -8.78 4.63 10.29
CA ASN A 120 -9.47 5.07 9.07
C ASN A 120 -8.76 4.58 7.80
N HIS A 121 -7.42 4.52 7.85
CA HIS A 121 -6.58 4.08 6.75
C HIS A 121 -5.47 3.18 7.27
N ASN A 122 -5.29 2.04 6.62
CA ASN A 122 -4.15 1.12 6.81
C ASN A 122 -3.42 1.04 5.47
N ILE A 123 -2.53 1.99 5.21
CA ILE A 123 -1.84 2.16 3.93
C ILE A 123 -0.71 1.15 3.83
N LEU A 124 -0.66 0.35 2.76
CA LEU A 124 0.36 -0.67 2.53
C LEU A 124 1.36 -0.22 1.45
N ALA A 125 2.64 -0.49 1.65
CA ALA A 125 3.66 -0.54 0.61
C ALA A 125 4.61 -1.72 0.87
N TYR A 126 5.08 -2.39 -0.18
CA TYR A 126 6.00 -3.53 -0.04
C TYR A 126 6.95 -3.63 -1.22
N ARG A 127 8.11 -4.23 -0.95
CA ARG A 127 9.12 -4.59 -1.96
C ARG A 127 9.82 -5.87 -1.50
N PHE A 128 9.89 -6.90 -2.34
CA PHE A 128 10.64 -8.12 -2.05
C PHE A 128 11.27 -8.72 -3.30
N LYS A 129 12.32 -9.51 -3.10
CA LYS A 129 12.99 -10.29 -4.15
C LYS A 129 12.53 -11.73 -4.06
N ASP A 130 12.04 -12.29 -5.16
CA ASP A 130 11.68 -13.71 -5.22
C ASP A 130 12.94 -14.60 -5.34
N ALA A 131 12.73 -15.92 -5.35
CA ALA A 131 13.80 -16.90 -5.48
C ALA A 131 14.58 -16.78 -6.80
N GLU A 132 13.92 -16.30 -7.88
CA GLU A 132 14.53 -16.05 -9.18
C GLU A 132 15.26 -14.69 -9.25
N GLY A 133 15.21 -13.91 -8.18
CA GLY A 133 15.88 -12.64 -8.06
C GLY A 133 15.13 -11.45 -8.65
N ARG A 134 13.86 -11.61 -9.00
CA ARG A 134 13.00 -10.53 -9.50
C ARG A 134 12.45 -9.72 -8.34
N VAL A 135 12.43 -8.40 -8.51
CA VAL A 135 11.85 -7.48 -7.52
C VAL A 135 10.36 -7.36 -7.80
N HIS A 136 9.57 -7.65 -6.78
CA HIS A 136 8.13 -7.47 -6.75
C HIS A 136 7.80 -6.34 -5.81
N ASP A 137 7.10 -5.33 -6.31
CA ASP A 137 6.64 -4.22 -5.50
C ASP A 137 5.17 -3.88 -5.75
N GLY A 138 4.62 -3.11 -4.81
CA GLY A 138 3.23 -2.70 -4.89
C GLY A 138 2.79 -1.95 -3.64
N TYR A 139 1.61 -1.36 -3.74
CA TYR A 139 1.03 -0.55 -2.68
C TYR A 139 -0.49 -0.55 -2.70
N CYS A 140 -1.10 -0.21 -1.57
CA CYS A 140 -2.51 0.08 -1.43
C CYS A 140 -2.72 1.36 -0.60
N ASP A 141 -3.38 2.34 -1.19
CA ASP A 141 -3.69 3.62 -0.53
C ASP A 141 -4.73 3.47 0.59
N ASN A 142 -5.58 2.43 0.56
CA ASN A 142 -6.67 2.20 1.51
C ASN A 142 -7.52 3.46 1.82
N GLY A 143 -7.87 4.23 0.79
CA GLY A 143 -8.64 5.47 0.90
C GLY A 143 -7.82 6.73 1.14
N GLU A 144 -6.54 6.61 1.50
CA GLU A 144 -5.59 7.71 1.61
C GLU A 144 -4.87 7.93 0.27
N TYR A 145 -5.62 8.41 -0.72
CA TYR A 145 -5.16 8.46 -2.11
C TYR A 145 -3.80 9.17 -2.29
N GLY A 146 -2.85 8.46 -2.89
CA GLY A 146 -1.50 8.91 -3.16
C GLY A 146 -0.47 8.60 -2.07
N ALA A 147 -0.88 8.08 -0.91
CA ALA A 147 0.04 7.74 0.18
C ALA A 147 0.88 6.50 -0.13
N GLY A 148 0.26 5.40 -0.55
CA GLY A 148 0.94 4.13 -0.80
C GLY A 148 1.97 4.25 -1.91
N ARG A 149 1.66 5.00 -2.97
CA ARG A 149 2.61 5.30 -4.05
C ARG A 149 3.86 6.03 -3.54
N ARG A 150 3.67 7.03 -2.67
CA ARG A 150 4.76 7.82 -2.08
C ARG A 150 5.58 7.01 -1.10
N MET A 151 4.94 6.17 -0.30
CA MET A 151 5.60 5.24 0.60
C MET A 151 6.44 4.23 -0.20
N LEU A 152 5.88 3.64 -1.26
CA LEU A 152 6.60 2.70 -2.10
C LEU A 152 7.84 3.35 -2.73
N ARG A 153 7.68 4.56 -3.28
CA ARG A 153 8.80 5.34 -3.81
C ARG A 153 9.85 5.62 -2.74
N ALA A 154 9.45 5.99 -1.53
CA ALA A 154 10.39 6.22 -0.43
C ALA A 154 11.20 4.97 -0.07
N LEU A 155 10.57 3.80 -0.02
CA LEU A 155 11.26 2.52 0.17
C LEU A 155 12.25 2.24 -0.98
N ALA A 156 11.83 2.52 -2.22
CA ALA A 156 12.65 2.35 -3.41
C ALA A 156 13.89 3.23 -3.41
N ASP A 157 13.70 4.52 -3.16
CA ASP A 157 14.77 5.52 -3.10
C ASP A 157 15.79 5.20 -1.97
N LYS A 158 15.35 4.52 -0.90
CA LYS A 158 16.21 4.06 0.20
C LYS A 158 16.80 2.67 0.01
N GLY A 159 16.52 2.00 -1.11
CA GLY A 159 17.03 0.64 -1.37
C GLY A 159 16.46 -0.44 -0.44
N ILE A 160 15.34 -0.15 0.24
CA ILE A 160 14.71 -1.11 1.16
C ILE A 160 14.04 -2.22 0.34
N LEU A 161 14.35 -3.47 0.70
CA LEU A 161 13.95 -4.68 -0.01
C LEU A 161 13.66 -5.79 1.02
N ASN A 162 12.81 -6.75 0.64
CA ASN A 162 12.28 -7.82 1.50
C ASN A 162 11.50 -7.31 2.71
N ALA A 163 10.80 -6.19 2.54
CA ALA A 163 10.03 -5.53 3.57
C ALA A 163 8.63 -5.16 3.07
N ALA A 164 7.65 -5.38 3.93
CA ALA A 164 6.33 -4.78 3.82
C ALA A 164 6.12 -3.82 4.99
N VAL A 165 5.49 -2.70 4.71
CA VAL A 165 5.16 -1.67 5.70
C VAL A 165 3.70 -1.29 5.58
N ILE A 166 3.05 -1.20 6.74
CA ILE A 166 1.73 -0.60 6.87
C ILE A 166 1.87 0.66 7.71
N VAL A 167 1.31 1.77 7.24
CA VAL A 167 1.12 2.95 8.09
C VAL A 167 -0.36 3.06 8.39
N SER A 168 -0.72 2.83 9.65
CA SER A 168 -2.08 3.02 10.15
C SER A 168 -2.28 4.49 10.52
N ARG A 169 -3.37 5.09 10.06
CA ARG A 169 -3.76 6.46 10.38
C ARG A 169 -5.17 6.51 10.96
N ARG A 170 -5.30 7.13 12.14
CA ARG A 170 -6.56 7.66 12.66
C ARG A 170 -6.64 9.15 12.32
N LEU A 171 -7.76 9.55 11.73
CA LEU A 171 -7.96 10.90 11.21
C LEU A 171 -8.25 11.88 12.34
N GLY A 172 -7.63 13.05 12.23
CA GLY A 172 -8.00 14.26 12.96
C GLY A 172 -8.18 15.41 11.98
N LYS A 173 -7.55 16.55 12.26
CA LYS A 173 -7.61 17.73 11.39
C LYS A 173 -6.96 17.46 10.02
N HIS A 174 -7.43 18.17 8.99
CA HIS A 174 -6.87 18.09 7.65
C HIS A 174 -5.43 18.63 7.61
N LEU A 175 -4.46 17.73 7.37
CA LEU A 175 -3.03 18.08 7.32
C LEU A 175 -2.51 18.45 5.92
N GLY A 176 -3.33 18.35 4.87
CA GLY A 176 -2.87 18.57 3.50
C GLY A 176 -1.69 17.65 3.13
N PRO A 177 -0.75 18.07 2.27
CA PRO A 177 0.39 17.25 1.83
C PRO A 177 1.32 16.76 2.94
N ARG A 178 1.42 17.49 4.06
CA ARG A 178 2.31 17.17 5.20
C ARG A 178 2.11 15.76 5.75
N ARG A 179 0.89 15.22 5.67
CA ARG A 179 0.59 13.85 6.10
C ARG A 179 1.43 12.80 5.36
N PHE A 180 1.76 13.03 4.09
CA PHE A 180 2.56 12.09 3.31
C PHE A 180 4.02 12.07 3.77
N GLU A 181 4.55 13.20 4.20
CA GLU A 181 5.91 13.28 4.76
C GLU A 181 5.99 12.50 6.08
N ILE A 182 4.97 12.64 6.94
CA ILE A 182 4.84 11.86 8.18
C ILE A 182 4.78 10.36 7.87
N MET A 183 3.88 9.95 6.97
CA MET A 183 3.74 8.54 6.58
C MET A 183 5.04 7.96 6.03
N ASN A 184 5.72 8.70 5.14
CA ASN A 184 6.99 8.26 4.57
C ASN A 184 8.05 8.09 5.67
N LYS A 185 8.18 9.05 6.59
CA LYS A 185 9.12 8.95 7.71
C LYS A 185 8.85 7.72 8.58
N LEU A 186 7.59 7.49 8.94
CA LEU A 186 7.20 6.35 9.78
C LEU A 186 7.36 5.01 9.05
N ALA A 187 7.07 4.95 7.75
CA ALA A 187 7.29 3.78 6.93
C ALA A 187 8.79 3.40 6.89
N LEU A 188 9.67 4.39 6.65
CA LEU A 188 11.12 4.19 6.65
C LEU A 188 11.65 3.79 8.04
N SER A 189 11.18 4.45 9.10
CA SER A 189 11.54 4.12 10.48
C SER A 189 11.12 2.70 10.87
N ALA A 190 9.90 2.28 10.50
CA ALA A 190 9.44 0.92 10.75
C ALA A 190 10.24 -0.12 9.96
N ALA A 191 10.52 0.13 8.68
CA ALA A 191 11.32 -0.77 7.86
C ALA A 191 12.77 -0.90 8.36
N ALA A 192 13.36 0.16 8.92
CA ALA A 192 14.71 0.13 9.48
C ALA A 192 14.86 -0.74 10.74
N LYS A 193 13.76 -1.25 11.30
CA LYS A 193 13.76 -2.18 12.44
C LYS A 193 13.76 -3.66 12.03
N LEU A 194 13.78 -3.96 10.73
CA LEU A 194 13.88 -5.32 10.17
C LEU A 194 15.36 -5.70 9.97
#